data_AF-A0A3N1GJN9-F1
#
_entry.id   AF-A0A3N1GJN9-F1
#
_cell.length_a   1.000
_cell.length_b   1.000
_cell.length_c   1.000
_cell.angle_alpha   90.00
_cell.angle_beta   90.00
_cell.angle_gamma   90.00
#
_symmetry.space_group_name_H-M   'P 1'
#
loop_
_entity.id
_entity.type
_entity.pdbx_description
1 polymer ?
#
loop_
_entity_poly.entity_id
_entity_poly.type
_entity_poly.pdbx_seq_one_letter_code
_entity_poly.pdbx_strand_id
1 'polypeptide(L)'
;MRRGRKRGGTATAQRILVAGGALVMAFAVTGALFDPDLKLGGVALFLGAVIGAHDGVLLPVVIGAGALLHPIHRLVRAALLISLCVTLVALPLVLGRGRVPDNPSVLPLPYGQGLLVVLVATWVTTLVLLVLERGLAIRQKTVRTQTIPQCPSDG
;
A
#
# COMPACT_ATOMS: atom_id res chain seq x y z
N MET A 1 11.91 -1.91 -33.87
CA MET A 1 10.78 -2.82 -33.55
C MET A 1 10.14 -2.43 -32.23
N ARG A 2 8.85 -2.07 -32.26
CA ARG A 2 8.04 -1.63 -31.10
C ARG A 2 7.85 -2.77 -30.10
N ARG A 3 8.28 -2.59 -28.85
CA ARG A 3 7.93 -3.47 -27.74
C ARG A 3 6.44 -3.32 -27.45
N GLY A 4 5.62 -4.22 -27.98
CA GLY A 4 4.19 -4.33 -27.71
C GLY A 4 3.94 -4.59 -26.23
N ARG A 5 3.81 -3.51 -25.46
CA ARG A 5 3.44 -3.55 -24.04
C ARG A 5 2.04 -4.16 -23.95
N LYS A 6 1.89 -5.27 -23.23
CA LYS A 6 0.59 -5.90 -22.93
C LYS A 6 -0.32 -4.91 -22.17
N ARG A 7 -0.96 -3.97 -22.88
CA ARG A 7 -1.88 -2.98 -22.32
C ARG A 7 -3.18 -3.61 -21.80
N GLY A 8 -3.52 -4.83 -22.24
CA GLY A 8 -4.74 -5.52 -21.86
C GLY A 8 -4.80 -5.94 -20.38
N GLY A 9 -3.70 -6.45 -19.82
CA GLY A 9 -3.68 -6.97 -18.44
C GLY A 9 -3.89 -5.89 -17.37
N THR A 10 -3.30 -4.71 -17.57
CA THR A 10 -3.44 -3.57 -16.64
C THR A 10 -4.84 -2.95 -16.70
N ALA A 11 -5.45 -2.90 -17.89
CA ALA A 11 -6.80 -2.36 -18.05
C ALA A 11 -7.86 -3.27 -17.41
N THR A 12 -7.71 -4.60 -17.53
CA THR A 12 -8.60 -5.56 -16.87
C THR A 12 -8.44 -5.51 -15.35
N ALA A 13 -7.20 -5.50 -14.84
CA ALA A 13 -6.95 -5.37 -13.41
C ALA A 13 -7.54 -4.06 -12.85
N GLN A 14 -7.34 -2.94 -13.55
CA GLN A 14 -7.92 -1.65 -13.18
C GLN A 14 -9.45 -1.70 -13.15
N ARG A 15 -10.08 -2.29 -14.17
CA ARG A 15 -11.55 -2.44 -14.22
C ARG A 15 -12.07 -3.30 -13.08
N ILE A 16 -11.38 -4.39 -12.75
CA ILE A 16 -11.75 -5.25 -11.62
C ILE A 16 -11.66 -4.48 -10.31
N LEU A 17 -10.57 -3.74 -10.08
CA LEU A 17 -10.41 -2.92 -8.87
C LEU A 17 -11.48 -1.83 -8.77
N VAL A 18 -11.78 -1.15 -9.88
CA VAL A 18 -12.82 -0.11 -9.94
C VAL A 18 -14.20 -0.71 -9.68
N ALA A 19 -14.54 -1.83 -10.32
CA ALA A 19 -15.82 -2.50 -10.12
C ALA A 19 -15.97 -3.02 -8.68
N GLY A 20 -14.93 -3.64 -8.14
CA GLY A 20 -14.91 -4.09 -6.74
C GLY A 20 -15.07 -2.93 -5.76
N GLY A 21 -14.35 -1.83 -5.97
CA GLY A 21 -14.50 -0.62 -5.16
C GLY A 21 -15.90 -0.02 -5.25
N ALA A 22 -16.48 0.06 -6.45
CA ALA A 22 -17.83 0.55 -6.65
C ALA A 22 -18.88 -0.34 -5.95
N LEU A 23 -18.68 -1.66 -5.94
CA LEU A 23 -19.58 -2.61 -5.29
C LEU A 23 -19.54 -2.45 -3.75
N VAL A 24 -18.35 -2.27 -3.17
CA VAL A 24 -18.18 -1.98 -1.75
C VAL A 24 -18.83 -0.66 -1.37
N MET A 25 -18.65 0.38 -2.19
CA MET A 25 -19.29 1.70 -1.97
C MET A 25 -20.81 1.61 -2.07
N ALA A 26 -21.34 0.88 -3.05
CA ALA A 26 -22.77 0.66 -3.19
C ALA A 26 -23.33 -0.06 -1.95
N PHE A 27 -22.68 -1.13 -1.50
CA PHE A 27 -23.07 -1.85 -0.29
C PHE A 27 -23.10 -0.93 0.95
N ALA A 28 -22.06 -0.11 1.15
CA ALA A 28 -22.00 0.83 2.26
C ALA A 28 -23.11 1.89 2.22
N VAL A 29 -23.39 2.47 1.04
CA VAL A 29 -24.47 3.44 0.85
C VAL A 29 -25.83 2.80 1.06
N THR A 30 -26.05 1.60 0.52
CA THR A 30 -27.28 0.83 0.74
C THR A 30 -27.49 0.57 2.23
N GLY A 31 -26.47 0.04 2.93
CA GLY A 31 -26.55 -0.17 4.37
C GLY A 31 -26.89 1.11 5.13
N ALA A 32 -26.30 2.24 4.74
CA ALA A 32 -26.56 3.52 5.38
C ALA A 32 -27.96 4.10 5.12
N LEU A 33 -28.56 3.83 3.96
CA LEU A 33 -29.88 4.32 3.58
C LEU A 33 -31.02 3.49 4.17
N PHE A 34 -30.80 2.19 4.37
CA PHE A 34 -31.80 1.26 4.90
C PHE A 34 -31.74 1.13 6.44
N ASP A 35 -30.83 1.83 7.10
CA ASP A 35 -30.73 1.86 8.56
C ASP A 35 -31.52 3.04 9.14
N PRO A 36 -32.69 2.79 9.79
CA PRO A 36 -33.58 3.86 10.26
C PRO A 36 -33.01 4.64 11.45
N ASP A 37 -32.01 4.11 12.16
CA ASP A 37 -31.39 4.77 13.31
C ASP A 37 -30.18 5.64 12.92
N LEU A 38 -29.82 5.66 11.63
CA LEU A 38 -28.62 6.33 11.15
C LEU A 38 -28.82 7.84 10.96
N LYS A 39 -28.10 8.63 11.76
CA LYS A 39 -28.06 10.09 11.62
C LYS A 39 -27.10 10.50 10.50
N LEU A 40 -27.61 10.58 9.26
CA LEU A 40 -26.83 10.94 8.06
C LEU A 40 -25.93 12.17 8.23
N GLY A 41 -26.44 13.24 8.86
CA GLY A 41 -25.67 14.47 9.08
C GLY A 41 -24.46 14.26 10.00
N GLY A 42 -24.60 13.45 11.05
CA GLY A 42 -23.49 13.12 11.95
C GLY A 42 -22.45 12.24 11.26
N VAL A 43 -22.89 11.26 10.47
CA VAL A 43 -22.00 10.40 9.68
C VAL A 43 -21.24 11.20 8.62
N ALA A 44 -21.92 12.11 7.91
CA ALA A 44 -21.28 12.97 6.91
C ALA A 44 -20.25 13.92 7.54
N LEU A 45 -20.57 14.53 8.69
CA LEU A 45 -19.62 15.36 9.44
C LEU A 45 -18.41 14.54 9.91
N PHE A 46 -18.64 13.36 10.46
CA PHE A 46 -17.58 12.45 10.89
C PHE A 46 -16.68 12.04 9.71
N LEU A 47 -17.28 11.67 8.58
CA LEU A 47 -16.55 11.25 7.39
C LEU A 47 -15.72 12.41 6.81
N GLY A 48 -16.31 13.61 6.72
CA GLY A 48 -15.61 14.81 6.26
C GLY A 48 -14.46 15.21 7.21
N ALA A 49 -14.69 15.14 8.52
CA ALA A 49 -13.66 15.43 9.52
C ALA A 49 -12.51 14.39 9.46
N VAL A 50 -12.83 13.11 9.33
CA VAL A 50 -11.83 12.04 9.18
C VAL A 50 -11.05 12.22 7.89
N ILE A 51 -11.70 12.43 6.74
CA ILE A 51 -11.02 12.63 5.46
C ILE A 51 -10.11 13.86 5.52
N GLY A 52 -10.64 14.99 6.00
CA GLY A 52 -9.88 16.24 6.10
C GLY A 52 -8.69 16.14 7.05
N ALA A 53 -8.89 15.58 8.25
CA ALA A 53 -7.82 15.38 9.21
C ALA A 53 -6.79 14.35 8.73
N HIS A 54 -7.25 13.26 8.11
CA HIS A 54 -6.38 12.23 7.55
C HIS A 54 -5.54 12.78 6.40
N ASP A 55 -6.18 13.34 5.38
CA ASP A 55 -5.49 13.79 4.18
C ASP A 55 -4.65 15.04 4.46
N GLY A 56 -5.11 15.92 5.36
CA GLY A 56 -4.33 17.07 5.83
C GLY A 56 -3.06 16.70 6.58
N VAL A 57 -2.97 15.50 7.16
CA VAL A 57 -1.77 15.03 7.89
C VAL A 57 -0.94 14.06 7.05
N LEU A 58 -1.57 13.08 6.40
CA LEU A 58 -0.88 12.03 5.66
C LEU A 58 -0.26 12.53 4.37
N LEU A 59 -0.90 13.42 3.62
CA LEU A 59 -0.27 14.01 2.42
C LEU A 59 1.04 14.73 2.74
N PRO A 60 1.08 15.71 3.66
CA PRO A 60 2.33 16.41 3.95
C PRO A 60 3.40 15.49 4.55
N VAL A 61 3.02 14.51 5.38
CA VAL A 61 3.97 13.52 5.91
C VAL A 61 4.56 12.66 4.78
N VAL A 62 3.73 12.15 3.86
CA VAL A 62 4.18 11.31 2.75
C VAL A 62 5.01 12.11 1.74
N ILE A 63 4.63 13.35 1.45
CA ILE A 63 5.39 14.26 0.57
C ILE A 63 6.74 14.59 1.22
N GLY A 64 6.75 14.97 2.50
CA GLY A 64 7.95 15.30 3.26
C GLY A 64 8.91 14.12 3.38
N ALA A 65 8.41 12.96 3.80
CA ALA A 65 9.19 11.72 3.84
C ALA A 65 9.67 11.34 2.43
N GLY A 66 8.84 11.53 1.42
CA GLY A 66 9.21 11.29 0.03
C GLY A 66 10.33 12.18 -0.49
N ALA A 67 10.36 13.44 -0.09
CA ALA A 67 11.43 14.38 -0.41
C ALA A 67 12.73 14.04 0.34
N LEU A 68 12.62 13.65 1.62
CA LEU A 68 13.76 13.29 2.45
C LEU A 68 14.42 11.97 2.00
N LEU A 69 13.61 11.02 1.54
CA LEU A 69 14.03 9.69 1.08
C LEU A 69 14.32 9.64 -0.42
N HIS A 70 14.49 10.79 -1.10
CA HIS A 70 14.73 10.82 -2.55
C HIS A 70 15.96 10.03 -3.03
N PRO A 71 17.09 9.90 -2.29
CA PRO A 71 18.25 9.15 -2.77
C PRO A 71 18.10 7.64 -2.55
N ILE A 72 17.02 7.19 -1.89
CA ILE A 72 16.82 5.80 -1.50
C ILE A 72 16.09 5.04 -2.61
N HIS A 73 16.43 3.76 -2.78
CA HIS A 73 15.78 2.86 -3.73
C HIS A 73 14.24 2.88 -3.57
N ARG A 74 13.51 3.00 -4.68
CA ARG A 74 12.04 3.18 -4.70
C ARG A 74 11.28 2.18 -3.82
N LEU A 75 11.69 0.91 -3.84
CA LEU A 75 11.08 -0.16 -3.03
C LEU A 75 11.28 0.06 -1.52
N VAL A 76 12.49 0.48 -1.12
CA VAL A 76 12.81 0.75 0.30
C VAL A 76 12.07 1.99 0.80
N ARG A 77 11.95 3.02 -0.04
CA ARG A 77 11.12 4.20 0.23
C ARG A 77 9.65 3.82 0.42
N ALA A 78 9.09 2.94 -0.41
CA ALA A 78 7.72 2.46 -0.25
C ALA A 78 7.53 1.68 1.07
N ALA A 79 8.48 0.79 1.41
CA ALA A 79 8.44 0.02 2.65
C ALA A 79 8.48 0.92 3.91
N LEU A 80 9.32 1.97 3.88
CA LEU A 80 9.40 2.96 4.95
C LEU A 80 8.10 3.74 5.13
N LEU A 81 7.48 4.18 4.03
CA LEU A 81 6.20 4.88 4.08
C LEU A 81 5.09 3.97 4.61
N ILE A 82 5.01 2.72 4.16
CA ILE A 82 4.03 1.75 4.66
C ILE A 82 4.26 1.50 6.15
N SER A 83 5.51 1.29 6.57
CA SER A 83 5.86 1.09 7.99
C SER A 83 5.47 2.29 8.84
N LEU A 84 5.71 3.51 8.36
CA LEU A 84 5.33 4.74 9.04
C LEU A 84 3.81 4.85 9.20
N CYS A 85 3.05 4.67 8.12
CA CYS A 85 1.58 4.72 8.15
C CYS A 85 0.99 3.66 9.09
N VAL A 86 1.44 2.41 8.97
CA VAL A 86 0.99 1.32 9.84
C VAL A 86 1.32 1.60 11.29
N THR A 87 2.51 2.13 11.58
CA THR A 87 2.91 2.47 12.95
C THR A 87 2.02 3.58 13.50
N LEU A 88 1.79 4.67 12.76
CA LEU A 88 0.93 5.78 13.20
C LEU A 88 -0.49 5.33 13.51
N VAL A 89 -1.06 4.44 12.69
CA VAL A 89 -2.41 3.89 12.90
C VAL A 89 -2.44 2.90 14.07
N ALA A 90 -1.43 2.04 14.20
CA ALA A 90 -1.36 1.03 15.24
C ALA A 90 -0.94 1.57 16.62
N LEU A 91 -0.25 2.73 16.67
CA LEU A 91 0.26 3.31 17.90
C LEU A 91 -0.82 3.53 18.97
N PRO A 92 -1.96 4.20 18.70
CA PRO A 92 -3.02 4.37 19.71
C PRO A 92 -3.60 3.03 20.21
N LEU A 93 -3.70 2.03 19.33
CA LEU A 93 -4.19 0.69 19.64
C LEU A 93 -3.24 -0.07 20.57
N VAL A 94 -1.92 0.01 20.31
CA VAL A 94 -0.88 -0.57 21.18
C VAL A 94 -0.83 0.15 22.53
N LEU A 95 -0.88 1.49 22.51
CA LEU A 95 -0.91 2.31 23.73
C LEU A 95 -2.22 2.19 24.52
N GLY A 96 -3.24 1.51 23.98
CA GLY A 96 -4.51 1.28 24.67
C GLY A 96 -5.42 2.49 24.80
N ARG A 97 -5.16 3.56 24.05
CA ARG A 97 -6.05 4.72 24.00
C ARG A 97 -7.33 4.33 23.25
N GLY A 98 -8.43 4.17 23.98
CA GLY A 98 -9.72 3.69 23.48
C GLY A 98 -10.17 2.32 24.02
N ARG A 99 -9.42 1.71 24.97
CA ARG A 99 -9.90 0.51 25.67
C ARG A 99 -11.07 0.86 26.57
N VAL A 100 -12.26 0.38 26.21
CA VAL A 100 -13.43 0.32 27.11
C VAL A 100 -13.28 -0.98 27.93
N PRO A 101 -13.24 -0.93 29.27
CA PRO A 101 -12.95 -2.08 30.13
C PRO A 101 -13.88 -3.29 29.92
N ASP A 102 -15.12 -3.04 29.47
CA ASP A 102 -16.20 -4.04 29.44
C ASP A 102 -16.47 -4.66 28.07
N ASN A 103 -15.57 -4.51 27.08
CA ASN A 103 -15.80 -5.06 25.74
C ASN A 103 -15.11 -6.43 25.57
N PRO A 104 -15.85 -7.56 25.55
CA PRO A 104 -15.28 -8.90 25.48
C PRO A 104 -14.53 -9.20 24.17
N SER A 105 -14.78 -8.42 23.11
CA SER A 105 -14.01 -8.47 21.86
C SER A 105 -12.62 -7.80 21.94
N VAL A 106 -12.31 -7.13 23.06
CA VAL A 106 -11.03 -6.44 23.32
C VAL A 106 -10.10 -7.25 24.26
N LEU A 107 -10.59 -8.38 24.80
CA LEU A 107 -9.79 -9.43 25.45
C LEU A 107 -9.04 -10.27 24.39
N PRO A 108 -7.81 -10.75 24.65
CA PRO A 108 -6.55 -10.08 24.84
C PRO A 108 -5.72 -10.17 23.54
N LEU A 109 -6.11 -9.48 22.46
CA LEU A 109 -5.32 -9.56 21.22
C LEU A 109 -3.98 -8.83 21.43
N PRO A 110 -2.82 -9.49 21.25
CA PRO A 110 -1.53 -8.83 21.41
C PRO A 110 -1.29 -7.90 20.22
N TYR A 111 -1.86 -6.69 20.27
CA TYR A 111 -1.75 -5.68 19.21
C TYR A 111 -0.29 -5.37 18.84
N GLY A 112 0.62 -5.49 19.81
CA GLY A 112 2.07 -5.39 19.56
C GLY A 112 2.61 -6.51 18.65
N GLN A 113 2.16 -7.76 18.84
CA GLN A 113 2.53 -8.88 17.97
C GLN A 113 1.91 -8.72 16.58
N GLY A 114 0.64 -8.28 16.49
CA GLY A 114 0.00 -7.98 15.21
C GLY A 114 0.76 -6.92 14.42
N LEU A 115 1.18 -5.83 15.08
CA LEU A 115 2.00 -4.79 14.48
C LEU A 115 3.34 -5.34 13.97
N LEU A 116 4.02 -6.16 14.76
CA LEU A 116 5.29 -6.76 14.40
C LEU A 116 5.15 -7.66 13.17
N VAL A 117 4.12 -8.50 13.11
CA VAL A 117 3.82 -9.36 11.96
C VAL A 117 3.64 -8.55 10.69
N VAL A 118 2.89 -7.44 10.74
CA VAL A 118 2.66 -6.58 9.56
C VAL A 118 3.96 -5.90 9.10
N LEU A 119 4.78 -5.42 10.03
CA LEU A 119 6.08 -4.82 9.71
C LEU A 119 7.02 -5.85 9.06
N VAL A 120 7.12 -7.04 9.66
CA VAL A 120 7.94 -8.14 9.09
C VAL A 120 7.44 -8.52 7.70
N ALA A 121 6.14 -8.69 7.51
CA ALA A 121 5.57 -9.02 6.20
C ALA A 121 5.88 -7.93 5.15
N THR A 122 5.82 -6.66 5.53
CA THR A 122 6.17 -5.52 4.66
C THR A 122 7.64 -5.58 4.21
N TRP A 123 8.56 -5.78 5.16
CA TRP A 123 9.99 -5.87 4.86
C TRP A 123 10.35 -7.14 4.08
N VAL A 124 9.75 -8.28 4.39
CA VAL A 124 9.93 -9.54 3.64
C VAL A 124 9.47 -9.36 2.19
N THR A 125 8.30 -8.76 1.97
CA THR A 125 7.77 -8.49 0.62
C THR A 125 8.71 -7.57 -0.16
N THR A 126 9.24 -6.54 0.51
CA THR A 126 10.20 -5.61 -0.08
C THR A 126 11.50 -6.31 -0.46
N LEU A 127 12.03 -7.18 0.41
CA LEU A 127 13.23 -7.97 0.15
C LEU A 127 13.04 -8.89 -1.07
N VAL A 128 11.91 -9.60 -1.12
CA VAL A 128 11.56 -10.49 -2.24
C VAL A 128 11.55 -9.71 -3.56
N LEU A 129 10.89 -8.54 -3.58
CA LEU A 129 10.85 -7.69 -4.78
C LEU A 129 12.24 -7.20 -5.20
N LEU A 130 13.09 -6.79 -4.25
CA LEU A 130 14.47 -6.39 -4.52
C LEU A 130 15.31 -7.54 -5.12
N VAL A 131 15.16 -8.75 -4.59
CA VAL A 131 15.85 -9.95 -5.10
C VAL A 131 15.39 -10.28 -6.51
N LEU A 132 14.08 -10.21 -6.76
CA LEU A 132 13.51 -10.44 -8.10
C LEU A 132 14.00 -9.41 -9.12
N GLU A 133 14.01 -8.11 -8.77
CA GLU A 133 14.53 -7.05 -9.64
C GLU A 133 16.01 -7.26 -9.97
N ARG A 134 16.84 -7.58 -8.96
CA ARG A 134 18.26 -7.88 -9.17
C ARG A 134 18.48 -9.11 -10.03
N GLY A 135 17.73 -10.20 -9.79
CA GLY A 135 17.81 -11.42 -10.59
C GLY A 135 17.43 -11.19 -12.05
N LEU A 136 16.40 -10.41 -12.31
CA LEU A 136 15.98 -10.01 -13.66
C LEU A 136 17.05 -9.14 -14.36
N ALA A 137 17.67 -8.21 -13.63
CA ALA A 137 18.73 -7.36 -14.17
C ALA A 137 19.99 -8.16 -14.55
N ILE A 138 20.37 -9.16 -13.74
CA ILE A 138 21.52 -10.05 -14.03
C ILE A 138 21.23 -10.92 -15.26
N ARG A 139 20.02 -11.49 -15.35
CA ARG A 139 19.61 -12.28 -16.52
C ARG A 139 19.65 -11.47 -17.81
N GLN A 140 19.24 -10.20 -17.77
CA GLN A 140 19.26 -9.32 -18.96
C GLN A 140 20.68 -8.98 -19.43
N LYS A 141 21.62 -8.73 -18.51
CA LYS A 141 23.03 -8.49 -18.89
C LYS A 141 23.62 -9.71 -19.60
N THR A 142 23.35 -10.90 -19.10
CA THR A 142 23.88 -12.17 -19.64
C THR A 142 23.37 -12.43 -21.07
N VAL A 143 22.08 -12.25 -21.31
CA VAL A 143 21.49 -12.42 -22.66
C VAL A 143 22.00 -11.37 -23.64
N ARG A 144 22.21 -10.12 -23.19
CA ARG A 144 22.67 -9.01 -24.05
C ARG A 144 24.09 -9.21 -24.55
N THR A 145 24.99 -9.74 -23.71
CA THR A 145 26.38 -10.02 -24.10
C THR A 145 26.45 -11.13 -25.16
N GLN A 146 25.54 -12.10 -25.13
CA GLN A 146 25.48 -13.17 -26.14
C GLN A 146 24.85 -12.75 -27.47
N THR A 147 24.06 -11.68 -27.50
CA THR A 147 23.33 -11.26 -28.72
C THR A 147 24.10 -10.27 -29.58
N ILE A 148 25.24 -9.72 -29.13
CA ILE A 148 26.10 -8.92 -30.01
C ILE A 148 26.90 -9.91 -30.86
N PRO A 149 26.64 -10.04 -32.17
CA PRO A 149 27.52 -10.81 -33.04
C PRO A 149 28.88 -10.15 -32.95
N GLN A 150 29.89 -10.90 -32.53
CA GLN A 150 31.27 -10.49 -32.74
C GLN A 150 31.46 -10.41 -34.26
N CYS A 151 31.32 -9.22 -34.83
CA CYS A 151 31.74 -9.00 -36.21
C CYS A 151 33.26 -9.21 -36.20
N PRO A 152 33.79 -10.09 -37.06
CA PRO A 152 35.23 -10.20 -37.26
C PRO A 152 35.74 -8.80 -37.65
N SER A 153 36.61 -8.24 -36.81
CA SER A 153 37.35 -7.02 -37.11
C SER A 153 38.62 -7.45 -37.83
N ASP A 154 38.45 -7.89 -39.07
CA ASP A 154 39.50 -8.43 -39.90
C ASP A 154 39.55 -7.54 -41.15
N GLY A 155 40.76 -7.02 -41.43
CA GLY A 155 41.07 -5.93 -42.37
C GLY A 155 40.76 -6.18 -43.83
#